data_AF-A0A4Y9SLS4-F1
#
_entry.id   AF-A0A4Y9SLS4-F1
#
_cell.length_a   1.000
_cell.length_b   1.000
_cell.length_c   1.000
_cell.angle_alpha   90.00
_cell.angle_beta   90.00
_cell.angle_gamma   90.00
#
_symmetry.space_group_name_H-M   'P 1'
#
loop_
_entity.id
_entity.type
_entity.pdbx_description
1 polymer ?
#
loop_
_entity_poly.entity_id
_entity_poly.type
_entity_poly.pdbx_seq_one_letter_code
_entity_poly.pdbx_strand_id
1 'polypeptide(L)' 'MDRHHLIPKTFKGKDQFPIHKICHRKIHSVFTERELLREYHTWEALREHEVIRNFINWVAKKPSGFYSRTQTAGRKRTA' A
#
# COMPACT_ATOMS: atom_id res chain seq x y z
N MET A 1 -8.24 8.66 -7.10
CA MET A 1 -8.04 7.93 -5.83
C MET A 1 -8.54 6.50 -5.96
N ASP A 2 -8.14 5.63 -5.03
CA ASP A 2 -8.49 4.22 -4.88
C ASP A 2 -8.85 3.93 -3.41
N ARG A 3 -9.48 2.79 -3.11
CA ARG A 3 -9.88 2.43 -1.74
C ARG A 3 -9.07 1.23 -1.27
N HIS A 4 -8.25 1.44 -0.24
CA HIS A 4 -7.47 0.36 0.35
C HIS A 4 -8.11 -0.16 1.62
N HIS A 5 -8.14 -1.47 1.74
CA HIS A 5 -8.53 -2.16 2.97
C HIS A 5 -7.26 -2.60 3.69
N LEU A 6 -7.03 -2.09 4.91
CA LEU A 6 -5.88 -2.52 5.73
C LEU A 6 -5.97 -4.00 6.09
N ILE A 7 -7.18 -4.44 6.42
CA ILE A 7 -7.50 -5.85 6.65
C ILE A 7 -8.17 -6.35 5.37
N PRO A 8 -7.62 -7.39 4.71
CA PRO A 8 -8.22 -7.93 3.49
C PRO A 8 -9.69 -8.31 3.72
N LYS A 9 -10.53 -8.10 2.70
CA LYS A 9 -11.99 -8.37 2.75
C LYS A 9 -12.31 -9.80 3.21
N THR A 10 -11.43 -10.75 2.89
CA THR A 10 -11.49 -12.16 3.30
C THR A 10 -11.52 -12.34 4.83
N PHE A 11 -10.92 -11.40 5.59
CA PHE A 11 -10.88 -11.41 7.05
C PHE A 11 -11.89 -10.43 7.68
N LYS A 12 -12.95 -10.06 6.93
CA LYS A 12 -13.99 -9.11 7.35
C LYS A 12 -13.45 -7.71 7.72
N GLY A 13 -12.37 -7.26 7.09
CA GLY A 13 -11.91 -5.87 7.23
C GLY A 13 -12.99 -4.87 6.81
N LYS A 14 -13.42 -3.99 7.72
CA LYS A 14 -14.41 -2.94 7.46
C LYS A 14 -13.77 -1.60 7.13
N ASP A 15 -12.52 -1.40 7.54
CA ASP A 15 -11.81 -0.14 7.38
C ASP A 15 -11.30 0.00 5.95
N GLN A 16 -11.92 0.93 5.23
CA GLN A 16 -11.55 1.34 3.89
C GLN A 16 -11.08 2.79 3.92
N PHE A 17 -9.87 3.02 3.43
CA PHE A 17 -9.28 4.36 3.41
C PHE A 17 -9.07 4.83 1.97
N PRO A 18 -9.43 6.09 1.66
CA PRO A 18 -9.16 6.67 0.37
C PRO A 18 -7.66 6.95 0.25
N ILE A 19 -6.99 6.27 -0.67
CA ILE A 19 -5.57 6.49 -0.97
C ILE A 19 -5.34 6.70 -2.46
N HIS A 20 -4.13 7.11 -2.84
CA HIS A 20 -3.77 7.18 -4.26
C HIS A 20 -3.55 5.79 -4.84
N LYS A 21 -3.81 5.62 -6.14
CA LYS A 21 -3.56 4.37 -6.88
C LYS A 21 -2.09 3.91 -6.75
N ILE A 22 -1.15 4.87 -6.71
CA ILE A 22 0.27 4.59 -6.51
C ILE A 22 0.57 4.02 -5.12
N CYS A 23 -0.06 4.55 -4.07
CA CYS A 23 0.07 4.06 -2.69
C CYS A 23 -0.50 2.64 -2.58
N HIS A 24 -1.68 2.41 -3.14
CA HIS A 24 -2.31 1.08 -3.18
C HIS A 24 -1.40 0.05 -3.83
N ARG A 25 -0.88 0.39 -5.02
CA ARG A 25 0.00 -0.48 -5.79
C ARG A 25 1.35 -0.71 -5.10
N LYS A 26 1.88 0.29 -4.38
CA LYS A 26 3.10 0.13 -3.60
C LYS A 26 2.90 -0.82 -2.42
N ILE A 27 1.81 -0.69 -1.67
CA ILE A 27 1.50 -1.57 -0.53
C ILE A 27 1.41 -3.03 -1.01
N HIS A 28 0.64 -3.30 -2.07
CA HIS A 28 0.55 -4.64 -2.66
C HIS A 28 1.82 -5.13 -3.38
N SER A 29 2.76 -4.23 -3.68
CA SER A 29 4.06 -4.61 -4.24
C SER A 29 5.08 -4.96 -3.16
N VAL A 30 4.91 -4.42 -1.95
CA VAL A 30 5.83 -4.65 -0.82
C VAL A 30 5.33 -5.81 0.03
N PHE A 31 4.02 -5.87 0.31
CA PHE A 31 3.43 -6.86 1.20
C PHE A 31 2.46 -7.78 0.47
N THR A 32 2.43 -9.03 0.91
CA THR A 32 1.37 -9.98 0.57
C THR A 32 0.14 -9.78 1.47
N GLU A 33 -1.01 -10.32 1.06
CA GLU A 33 -2.25 -10.25 1.85
C GLU A 33 -2.10 -10.90 3.25
N ARG A 34 -1.24 -11.92 3.37
CA ARG A 34 -0.95 -12.59 4.65
C ARG A 34 -0.11 -11.72 5.58
N GLU A 35 0.87 -10.99 5.05
CA GLU A 35 1.68 -10.05 5.83
C GLU A 35 0.86 -8.83 6.26
N LEU A 36 0.02 -8.31 5.37
CA LEU A 36 -0.96 -7.27 5.70
C LEU A 36 -1.90 -7.70 6.82
N LEU A 37 -2.32 -8.96 6.84
CA LEU A 37 -3.16 -9.45 7.93
C LEU A 37 -2.41 -9.62 9.26
N ARG A 38 -1.21 -10.22 9.22
CA ARG A 38 -0.50 -10.64 10.44
C ARG A 38 0.21 -9.49 11.12
N GLU A 39 0.91 -8.67 10.36
CA GLU A 39 1.84 -7.66 10.90
C GLU A 39 1.43 -6.25 10.46
N TYR A 40 0.96 -6.06 9.22
CA TYR A 40 0.72 -4.73 8.65
C TYR A 40 -0.75 -4.33 8.54
N HIS A 41 -1.58 -4.79 9.49
CA HIS A 41 -3.04 -4.56 9.52
C HIS A 41 -3.43 -3.18 10.05
N THR A 42 -2.46 -2.33 10.42
CA THR A 42 -2.65 -0.97 10.91
C THR A 42 -1.75 0.02 10.15
N TRP A 43 -2.15 1.29 10.13
CA TRP A 43 -1.35 2.36 9.51
C TRP A 43 0.00 2.56 10.20
N GLU A 44 0.06 2.33 11.51
CA GLU A 44 1.29 2.45 12.29
C GLU A 44 2.30 1.39 11.87
N ALA A 45 1.89 0.12 11.82
CA ALA A 45 2.75 -0.97 11.36
C ALA A 45 3.24 -0.75 9.91
N LEU A 46 2.35 -0.27 9.02
CA LEU A 46 2.75 0.10 7.65
C LEU A 46 3.81 1.20 7.65
N ARG A 47 3.72 2.19 8.54
CA ARG A 47 4.67 3.31 8.65
C ARG A 47 5.98 2.92 9.33
N GLU A 48 5.98 1.87 10.15
CA GLU A 48 7.21 1.31 10.73
C GLU A 48 8.11 0.68 9.67
N HIS A 49 7.54 0.13 8.61
CA HIS A 49 8.33 -0.47 7.54
C HIS A 49 9.13 0.57 6.74
N GLU A 50 10.45 0.47 6.73
CA GLU A 50 11.35 1.45 6.10
C GLU A 50 11.02 1.73 4.63
N VAL A 51 10.67 0.71 3.85
CA VAL A 51 10.33 0.88 2.42
C VAL A 51 9.07 1.73 2.24
N ILE A 52 8.07 1.57 3.12
CA ILE A 52 6.84 2.36 3.08
C ILE A 52 7.14 3.76 3.61
N ARG A 53 7.90 3.88 4.71
CA ARG A 53 8.29 5.17 5.29
C ARG A 53 9.02 6.05 4.29
N ASN A 54 10.00 5.50 3.59
CA ASN A 54 10.74 6.20 2.54
C ASN A 54 9.83 6.58 1.36
N PHE A 55 8.89 5.70 1.00
CA PHE A 55 7.91 5.99 -0.02
C PHE A 55 6.95 7.12 0.39
N ILE A 56 6.44 7.12 1.64
CA ILE A 56 5.58 8.19 2.17
C ILE A 56 6.34 9.52 2.18
N ASN A 57 7.59 9.54 2.66
CA ASN A 57 8.42 10.75 2.64
C ASN A 57 8.65 11.27 1.21
N TRP A 58 8.81 10.36 0.25
CA TRP A 58 8.94 10.73 -1.16
C TRP A 58 7.62 11.26 -1.75
N VAL A 59 6.48 10.64 -1.42
CA VAL A 59 5.14 11.10 -1.85
C VAL A 59 4.78 12.44 -1.20
N ALA A 60 5.09 12.64 0.07
CA ALA A 60 4.81 13.88 0.81
C ALA A 60 5.56 15.09 0.22
N LYS A 61 6.71 14.85 -0.43
CA LYS A 61 7.45 15.88 -1.17
C LYS A 61 6.86 16.21 -2.53
N LYS A 62 5.80 15.52 -2.99
CA LYS A 62 5.16 15.77 -4.28
C LYS A 62 3.90 16.64 -4.13
N PRO A 63 3.60 17.51 -5.11
CA PRO A 63 2.41 18.35 -5.07
C PRO A 63 1.13 17.50 -5.14
N SER A 64 0.03 18.03 -4.59
CA SER A 64 -1.27 17.36 -4.41
C SER A 64 -1.95 16.82 -5.68
N GLY A 65 -1.43 17.16 -6.87
CA GLY A 65 -1.87 16.64 -8.17
C GLY A 65 -0.92 15.61 -8.82
N PHE A 66 0.14 15.16 -8.13
CA PHE A 66 1.19 14.36 -8.75
C PHE A 66 0.75 12.91 -9.02
N TYR A 67 0.46 12.61 -10.28
CA TYR A 67 0.17 11.26 -10.76
C TYR A 67 1.45 10.63 -11.36
N SER A 68 2.11 9.74 -10.61
CA SER A 68 3.24 8.96 -11.15
C SER A 68 2.81 7.52 -11.40
N ARG A 69 3.12 7.01 -12.60
CA ARG A 69 3.00 5.58 -12.90
C ARG A 69 3.97 4.83 -12.00
N THR A 70 3.45 4.02 -11.08
CA THR A 70 4.26 3.03 -10.36
C THR A 70 4.67 1.98 -11.38
N GLN A 71 5.95 1.90 -11.74
CA GLN A 71 6.46 0.71 -12.39
C GLN A 71 6.36 -0.43 -11.37
N THR A 72 5.46 -1.38 -11.62
CA THR A 72 5.45 -2.63 -10.84
C THR A 72 6.77 -3.32 -11.18
N ALA A 73 7.66 -3.47 -10.20
CA ALA A 73 8.78 -4.39 -10.35
C ALA A 73 8.16 -5.77 -10.65
N GLY A 74 8.42 -6.28 -11.85
CA GLY A 74 7.70 -7.38 -12.46
C GLY A 74 7.86 -8.71 -11.71
N ARG A 75 7.17 -8.87 -10.58
CA ARG A 75 6.97 -10.17 -9.97
C ARG A 75 5.92 -10.89 -10.81
N LYS A 76 6.39 -11.59 -11.84
CA LYS A 76 5.62 -12.52 -12.67
C LYS A 76 4.75 -13.36 -11.72
N ARG A 77 3.43 -13.23 -11.85
CA ARG A 77 2.50 -14.22 -11.34
C ARG A 77 2.68 -15.43 -12.24
N THR A 78 3.45 -16.42 -11.79
CA THR A 78 3.43 -17.75 -12.37
C THR A 78 2.02 -18.30 -12.15
N ALA A 79 1.32 -18.54 -13.25
CA ALA A 79 0.15 -19.40 -13.30
C ALA A 79 0.58 -20.86 -13.12
#